data_AF-A0A1V1NTW8-F1
#
_entry.id   AF-A0A1V1NTW8-F1
#
_cell.length_a   1.000
_cell.length_b   1.000
_cell.length_c   1.000
_cell.angle_alpha   90.00
_cell.angle_beta   90.00
_cell.angle_gamma   90.00
#
_symmetry.space_group_name_H-M   'P 1'
#
loop_
_entity.id
_entity.type
_entity.pdbx_description
1 polymer ?
#
loop_
_entity_poly.entity_id
_entity_poly.type
_entity_poly.pdbx_seq_one_letter_code
_entity_poly.pdbx_strand_id
1 'polypeptide(L)'
;MGDLALSMGMDKSFAKTDLIKGVEFAKRTSDSLIKAATMNNLGNYHAILFHKSRLNDELLNVYSDALNHCDNNSNEMKLTILMNMARISLNTDTLKLNSNIIDIFDHANSIISDLPDEYYKAWILISFYKMVHKLSHQTEFTNVYFNTNIELLINAKEIALQLKNAKLLSYCYGYLGQYYEKKKSFNNRIQLTRQAIFHAQNYPEILYLWQWQLGRLYQQLHDSDQAYKAFQNGIDTVSSIRHQFFHGFRLEQDLFNQKVRPVYLGLAETKLQNALRKEGNEKQTAIIDTLATIEN
;
A
#
# COMPACT_ATOMS: atom_id res chain seq x y z
N MET A 1 15.00 -19.30 5.88
CA MET A 1 13.96 -19.31 6.94
C MET A 1 13.71 -17.94 7.56
N GLY A 2 14.69 -17.04 7.60
CA GLY A 2 14.58 -15.73 8.25
C GLY A 2 13.53 -14.82 7.63
N ASP A 3 13.39 -14.83 6.32
CA ASP A 3 12.34 -14.06 5.64
C ASP A 3 10.92 -14.54 6.01
N LEU A 4 10.75 -15.86 6.12
CA LEU A 4 9.51 -16.48 6.60
C LEU A 4 9.24 -16.11 8.07
N ALA A 5 10.29 -16.16 8.91
CA ALA A 5 10.21 -15.76 10.31
C ALA A 5 9.74 -14.30 10.47
N LEU A 6 10.23 -13.39 9.62
CA LEU A 6 9.76 -12.00 9.59
C LEU A 6 8.29 -11.89 9.17
N SER A 7 7.85 -12.65 8.16
CA SER A 7 6.42 -12.68 7.80
C SER A 7 5.54 -13.33 8.87
N MET A 8 6.09 -14.16 9.75
CA MET A 8 5.32 -14.77 10.83
C MET A 8 5.37 -13.95 12.13
N GLY A 9 6.03 -12.79 12.13
CA GLY A 9 6.20 -11.96 13.33
C GLY A 9 7.06 -12.63 14.41
N MET A 10 7.90 -13.61 14.03
CA MET A 10 8.81 -14.31 14.93
C MET A 10 9.98 -13.42 15.37
N ASP A 11 10.81 -13.93 16.29
CA ASP A 11 11.95 -13.20 16.84
C ASP A 11 12.86 -12.60 15.74
N LYS A 12 12.99 -11.28 15.77
CA LYS A 12 13.84 -10.50 14.86
C LYS A 12 15.32 -10.91 14.96
N SER A 13 15.77 -11.39 16.13
CA SER A 13 17.13 -11.87 16.34
C SER A 13 17.41 -13.15 15.53
N PHE A 14 16.47 -14.09 15.53
CA PHE A 14 16.54 -15.30 14.72
C PHE A 14 16.53 -14.98 13.22
N ALA A 15 15.62 -14.10 12.79
CA ALA A 15 15.55 -13.67 11.40
C ALA A 15 16.87 -13.05 10.91
N LYS A 16 17.50 -12.20 11.74
CA LYS A 16 18.82 -11.62 11.44
C LYS A 16 19.86 -12.69 11.19
N THR A 17 20.00 -13.62 12.12
CA THR A 17 21.05 -14.66 12.07
C THR A 17 20.87 -15.55 10.84
N ASP A 18 19.64 -15.94 10.52
CA ASP A 18 19.36 -16.77 9.35
C ASP A 18 19.61 -16.02 8.03
N LEU A 19 19.22 -14.74 7.94
CA LEU A 19 19.46 -13.92 6.74
C LEU A 19 20.95 -13.66 6.50
N ILE A 20 21.72 -13.35 7.54
CA ILE A 20 23.18 -13.17 7.43
C ILE A 20 23.84 -14.47 6.96
N LYS A 21 23.46 -15.62 7.55
CA LYS A 21 23.95 -16.93 7.09
C LYS A 21 23.58 -17.20 5.63
N GLY A 22 22.36 -16.84 5.23
CA GLY A 22 21.89 -16.97 3.85
C GLY A 22 22.75 -16.18 2.86
N VAL A 23 23.09 -14.92 3.19
CA VAL A 23 23.99 -14.10 2.36
C VAL A 23 25.40 -14.71 2.30
N GLU A 24 25.94 -15.21 3.42
CA GLU A 24 27.25 -15.86 3.44
C GLU A 24 27.29 -17.15 2.60
N PHE A 25 26.21 -17.93 2.57
CA PHE A 25 26.10 -19.08 1.67
C PHE A 25 25.97 -18.63 0.21
N ALA A 26 25.14 -17.62 -0.08
CA ALA A 26 24.95 -17.11 -1.42
C ALA A 26 26.26 -16.57 -2.04
N LYS A 27 27.13 -15.93 -1.25
CA LYS A 27 28.46 -15.47 -1.69
C LYS A 27 29.32 -16.60 -2.28
N ARG A 28 29.15 -17.83 -1.82
CA ARG A 28 29.90 -19.02 -2.26
C ARG A 28 29.32 -19.65 -3.54
N THR A 29 28.13 -19.21 -3.97
CA THR A 29 27.50 -19.69 -5.20
C THR A 29 27.98 -18.87 -6.40
N SER A 30 27.84 -19.42 -7.61
CA SER A 30 27.99 -18.67 -8.87
C SER A 30 26.68 -18.02 -9.32
N ASP A 31 25.56 -18.31 -8.65
CA ASP A 31 24.23 -17.84 -9.02
C ASP A 31 24.02 -16.40 -8.54
N SER A 32 24.05 -15.46 -9.49
CA SER A 32 23.88 -14.04 -9.20
C SER A 32 22.46 -13.68 -8.74
N LEU A 33 21.44 -14.42 -9.17
CA LEU A 33 20.06 -14.18 -8.75
C LEU A 33 19.86 -14.56 -7.28
N ILE A 34 20.48 -15.66 -6.81
CA ILE A 34 20.47 -16.04 -5.39
C ILE A 34 21.17 -14.98 -4.54
N LYS A 35 22.29 -14.41 -5.02
CA LYS A 35 22.99 -13.31 -4.34
C LYS A 35 22.08 -12.07 -4.23
N ALA A 36 21.48 -11.64 -5.33
CA ALA A 36 20.55 -10.51 -5.35
C ALA A 36 19.37 -10.73 -4.39
N ALA A 37 18.73 -11.91 -4.44
CA ALA A 37 17.57 -12.24 -3.61
C ALA A 37 17.89 -12.23 -2.11
N THR A 38 19.01 -12.85 -1.71
CA THR A 38 19.41 -12.90 -0.30
C THR A 38 19.79 -11.53 0.24
N MET A 39 20.47 -10.71 -0.56
CA MET A 39 20.80 -9.33 -0.17
C MET A 39 19.56 -8.44 -0.11
N ASN A 40 18.62 -8.56 -1.04
CA ASN A 40 17.31 -7.89 -0.99
C ASN A 40 16.53 -8.25 0.29
N ASN A 41 16.54 -9.53 0.69
CA ASN A 41 15.88 -9.96 1.93
C ASN A 41 16.56 -9.39 3.18
N LEU A 42 17.90 -9.30 3.19
CA LEU A 42 18.65 -8.63 4.25
C LEU A 42 18.33 -7.13 4.30
N GLY A 43 18.22 -6.47 3.15
CA GLY A 43 17.75 -5.09 3.04
C GLY A 43 16.35 -4.92 3.63
N ASN A 44 15.41 -5.82 3.32
CA ASN A 44 14.05 -5.78 3.86
C ASN A 44 14.03 -5.93 5.39
N TYR A 45 14.88 -6.79 5.93
CA TYR A 45 15.08 -6.93 7.38
C TYR A 45 15.57 -5.62 8.03
N HIS A 46 16.58 -4.98 7.44
CA HIS A 46 17.09 -3.73 7.97
C HIS A 46 16.05 -2.60 7.87
N ALA A 47 15.26 -2.55 6.79
CA ALA A 47 14.17 -1.59 6.62
C ALA A 47 13.10 -1.72 7.72
N ILE A 48 12.81 -2.93 8.19
CA ILE A 48 11.94 -3.17 9.35
C ILE A 48 12.51 -2.53 10.62
N LEU A 49 13.80 -2.69 10.86
CA LEU A 49 14.42 -2.24 12.10
C LEU A 49 14.65 -0.74 12.15
N PHE A 50 15.03 -0.15 11.02
CA PHE A 50 15.63 1.18 10.96
C PHE A 50 14.74 2.23 10.30
N HIS A 51 13.44 1.94 10.16
CA HIS A 51 12.42 2.74 9.45
C HIS A 51 12.42 4.26 9.78
N LYS A 52 12.90 4.69 10.96
CA LYS A 52 12.94 6.11 11.37
C LYS A 52 14.35 6.66 11.61
N SER A 53 15.38 5.90 11.29
CA SER A 53 16.77 6.28 11.58
C SER A 53 17.43 6.99 10.41
N ARG A 54 18.54 7.68 10.68
CA ARG A 54 19.42 8.30 9.67
C ARG A 54 20.28 7.28 8.91
N LEU A 55 20.18 5.98 9.22
CA LEU A 55 20.97 4.88 8.62
C LEU A 55 20.46 4.45 7.22
N ASN A 56 19.73 5.31 6.52
CA ASN A 56 19.13 4.96 5.23
C ASN A 56 20.17 4.82 4.12
N ASP A 57 21.32 5.49 4.24
CA ASP A 57 22.40 5.36 3.25
C ASP A 57 23.01 3.95 3.29
N GLU A 58 23.25 3.39 4.47
CA GLU A 58 23.70 2.00 4.63
C GLU A 58 22.66 1.00 4.10
N LEU A 59 21.39 1.29 4.33
CA LEU A 59 20.29 0.45 3.85
C LEU A 59 20.18 0.47 2.32
N LEU A 60 20.27 1.65 1.71
CA LEU A 60 20.27 1.82 0.26
C LEU A 60 21.49 1.16 -0.37
N ASN A 61 22.66 1.19 0.28
CA ASN A 61 23.85 0.47 -0.20
C ASN A 61 23.61 -1.05 -0.30
N VAL A 62 22.92 -1.66 0.68
CA VAL A 62 22.59 -3.10 0.62
C VAL A 62 21.71 -3.43 -0.60
N TYR A 63 20.77 -2.55 -0.93
CA TYR A 63 19.95 -2.74 -2.14
C TYR A 63 20.72 -2.44 -3.43
N SER A 64 21.58 -1.42 -3.45
CA SER A 64 22.45 -1.13 -4.59
C SER A 64 23.38 -2.30 -4.88
N ASP A 65 23.97 -2.92 -3.87
CA ASP A 65 24.78 -4.12 -4.02
C ASP A 65 23.94 -5.32 -4.50
N ALA A 66 22.71 -5.47 -4.01
CA ALA A 66 21.79 -6.49 -4.51
C ALA A 66 21.48 -6.27 -6.01
N LEU A 67 21.29 -5.01 -6.44
CA LEU A 67 21.02 -4.66 -7.83
C LEU A 67 22.22 -4.95 -8.74
N ASN A 68 23.44 -4.78 -8.25
CA ASN A 68 24.68 -5.10 -8.98
C ASN A 68 24.82 -6.60 -9.28
N HIS A 69 24.10 -7.47 -8.55
CA HIS A 69 24.03 -8.90 -8.83
C HIS A 69 22.93 -9.27 -9.84
N CYS A 70 22.07 -8.34 -10.24
CA CYS A 70 21.05 -8.61 -11.25
C CYS A 70 21.61 -8.46 -12.67
N ASP A 71 21.45 -9.48 -13.50
CA ASP A 71 21.78 -9.44 -14.92
C ASP A 71 20.59 -8.97 -15.79
N ASN A 72 20.75 -9.00 -17.11
CA ASN A 72 19.70 -8.58 -18.05
C ASN A 72 18.46 -9.49 -18.06
N ASN A 73 18.55 -10.70 -17.52
CA ASN A 73 17.43 -11.65 -17.44
C ASN A 73 16.69 -11.54 -16.10
N SER A 74 17.21 -10.76 -15.15
CA SER A 74 16.71 -10.65 -13.77
C SER A 74 15.77 -9.46 -13.57
N ASN A 75 14.97 -9.10 -14.58
CA ASN A 75 14.13 -7.88 -14.57
C ASN A 75 13.14 -7.83 -13.39
N GLU A 76 12.53 -8.96 -13.03
CA GLU A 76 11.63 -9.00 -11.87
C GLU A 76 12.36 -8.71 -10.56
N MET A 77 13.57 -9.27 -10.38
CA MET A 77 14.39 -9.00 -9.20
C MET A 77 14.85 -7.55 -9.15
N LYS A 78 15.29 -6.99 -10.29
CA LYS A 78 15.63 -5.56 -10.39
C LYS A 78 14.47 -4.68 -9.93
N LEU A 79 13.27 -4.95 -10.44
CA LEU A 79 12.07 -4.19 -10.07
C LEU A 79 11.70 -4.36 -8.61
N THR A 80 11.82 -5.56 -8.05
CA THR A 80 11.59 -5.81 -6.64
C THR A 80 12.52 -4.97 -5.76
N ILE A 81 13.82 -4.95 -6.10
CA ILE A 81 14.84 -4.16 -5.40
C ILE A 81 14.54 -2.66 -5.52
N LEU A 82 14.27 -2.17 -6.74
CA LEU A 82 13.96 -0.76 -7.01
C LEU A 82 12.71 -0.30 -6.23
N MET A 83 11.66 -1.11 -6.17
CA MET A 83 10.46 -0.79 -5.38
C MET A 83 10.74 -0.75 -3.87
N ASN A 84 11.58 -1.65 -3.36
CA ASN A 84 11.99 -1.62 -1.95
C ASN A 84 12.82 -0.37 -1.64
N MET A 85 13.78 -0.01 -2.50
CA MET A 85 14.56 1.22 -2.39
C MET A 85 13.66 2.46 -2.40
N ALA A 86 12.75 2.57 -3.36
CA ALA A 86 11.84 3.71 -3.42
C ALA A 86 10.93 3.77 -2.18
N ARG A 87 10.46 2.64 -1.66
CA ARG A 87 9.61 2.61 -0.45
C ARG A 87 10.35 3.15 0.78
N ILE A 88 11.63 2.81 0.92
CA ILE A 88 12.49 3.32 1.99
C ILE A 88 12.65 4.83 1.85
N SER A 89 13.03 5.30 0.66
CA SER A 89 13.19 6.72 0.37
C SER A 89 11.91 7.54 0.65
N LEU A 90 10.73 6.93 0.50
CA LEU A 90 9.43 7.54 0.78
C LEU A 90 9.01 7.58 2.25
N ASN A 91 9.69 6.83 3.12
CA ASN A 91 9.33 6.66 4.52
C ASN A 91 10.29 7.43 5.45
N THR A 92 11.29 8.10 4.89
CA THR A 92 12.25 8.91 5.61
C THR A 92 11.79 10.37 5.62
N ASP A 93 11.66 10.96 6.81
CA ASP A 93 11.26 12.37 7.02
C ASP A 93 12.24 13.40 6.42
N THR A 94 13.33 12.94 5.79
CA THR A 94 14.23 13.77 5.01
C THR A 94 13.55 14.18 3.71
N LEU A 95 12.79 15.28 3.78
CA LEU A 95 12.15 16.05 2.71
C LEU A 95 13.09 16.53 1.58
N LYS A 96 14.34 16.09 1.54
CA LYS A 96 15.14 16.17 0.33
C LYS A 96 14.75 14.96 -0.50
N LEU A 97 13.83 15.16 -1.44
CA LEU A 97 13.74 14.33 -2.63
C LEU A 97 15.15 14.25 -3.20
N ASN A 98 15.88 13.19 -2.86
CA ASN A 98 17.16 12.91 -3.47
C ASN A 98 16.84 12.62 -4.93
N SER A 99 17.60 13.21 -5.87
CA SER A 99 17.63 12.84 -7.30
C SER A 99 17.45 11.33 -7.53
N ASN A 100 18.00 10.53 -6.62
CA ASN A 100 17.87 9.08 -6.53
C ASN A 100 16.45 8.51 -6.67
N ILE A 101 15.38 9.14 -6.17
CA ILE A 101 14.02 8.55 -6.30
C ILE A 101 13.44 8.72 -7.71
N ILE A 102 13.77 9.82 -8.37
CA ILE A 102 13.43 10.04 -9.78
C ILE A 102 14.19 9.01 -10.63
N ASP A 103 15.49 8.83 -10.38
CA ASP A 103 16.32 7.84 -11.07
C ASP A 103 15.80 6.40 -10.87
N ILE A 104 15.40 6.04 -9.65
CA ILE A 104 14.80 4.73 -9.35
C ILE A 104 13.51 4.53 -10.16
N PHE A 105 12.67 5.56 -10.25
CA PHE A 105 11.40 5.50 -10.96
C PHE A 105 11.57 5.47 -12.47
N ASP A 106 12.50 6.24 -13.04
CA ASP A 106 12.82 6.18 -14.47
C ASP A 106 13.37 4.81 -14.86
N HIS A 107 14.30 4.27 -14.06
CA HIS A 107 14.85 2.94 -14.29
C HIS A 107 13.77 1.85 -14.17
N ALA A 108 12.91 1.92 -13.15
CA ALA A 108 11.79 0.99 -13.01
C ALA A 108 10.83 1.09 -14.19
N ASN A 109 10.49 2.29 -14.65
CA ASN A 109 9.58 2.49 -15.77
C ASN A 109 10.13 1.93 -17.09
N SER A 110 11.45 2.08 -17.31
CA SER A 110 12.12 1.46 -18.46
C SER A 110 11.98 -0.06 -18.44
N ILE A 111 12.25 -0.71 -17.30
CA ILE A 111 12.15 -2.17 -17.20
C ILE A 111 10.69 -2.64 -17.34
N ILE A 112 9.74 -1.93 -16.73
CA ILE A 112 8.31 -2.29 -16.78
C ILE A 112 7.77 -2.27 -18.21
N SER A 113 8.26 -1.34 -19.04
CA SER A 113 7.83 -1.20 -20.43
C SER A 113 8.12 -2.46 -21.26
N ASP A 114 9.19 -3.19 -20.93
CA ASP A 114 9.63 -4.39 -21.62
C ASP A 114 9.05 -5.70 -21.04
N LEU A 115 8.34 -5.64 -19.91
CA LEU A 115 7.74 -6.83 -19.30
C LEU A 115 6.53 -7.33 -20.11
N PRO A 116 6.28 -8.65 -20.15
CA PRO A 116 5.06 -9.20 -20.71
C PRO A 116 3.83 -8.82 -19.88
N ASP A 117 2.67 -8.80 -20.52
CA ASP A 117 1.38 -8.45 -19.90
C ASP A 117 0.84 -9.60 -19.03
N GLU A 118 1.50 -9.81 -17.90
CA GLU A 118 1.21 -10.83 -16.91
C GLU A 118 0.87 -10.24 -15.54
N TYR A 119 0.53 -11.12 -14.58
CA TYR A 119 0.16 -10.70 -13.23
C TYR A 119 1.23 -9.80 -12.59
N TYR A 120 2.51 -10.13 -12.77
CA TYR A 120 3.62 -9.37 -12.18
C TYR A 120 3.67 -7.93 -12.69
N LYS A 121 3.53 -7.71 -14.00
CA LYS A 121 3.49 -6.37 -14.61
C LYS A 121 2.30 -5.56 -14.12
N ALA A 122 1.11 -6.16 -14.04
CA ALA A 122 -0.05 -5.46 -13.49
C ALA A 122 0.16 -5.07 -12.01
N TRP A 123 0.71 -5.98 -11.21
CA TRP A 123 0.99 -5.73 -9.80
C TRP A 123 2.02 -4.61 -9.57
N ILE A 124 3.10 -4.61 -10.37
CA ILE A 124 4.16 -3.58 -10.25
C ILE A 124 3.64 -2.21 -10.68
N LEU A 125 2.84 -2.13 -11.75
CA LEU A 125 2.19 -0.90 -12.20
C LEU A 125 1.27 -0.30 -11.12
N ILE A 126 0.45 -1.13 -10.45
CA ILE A 126 -0.39 -0.71 -9.32
C ILE A 126 0.47 -0.21 -8.15
N SER A 127 1.53 -0.95 -7.83
CA SER A 127 2.44 -0.60 -6.73
C SER A 127 3.13 0.74 -7.00
N PHE A 128 3.60 0.95 -8.22
CA PHE A 128 4.24 2.17 -8.67
C PHE A 128 3.26 3.35 -8.65
N TYR A 129 2.04 3.19 -9.17
CA TYR A 129 0.95 4.17 -9.03
C TYR A 129 0.79 4.63 -7.58
N LYS A 130 0.69 3.67 -6.63
CA LYS A 130 0.48 3.98 -5.20
C LYS A 130 1.62 4.82 -4.64
N MET A 131 2.85 4.57 -5.06
CA MET A 131 4.05 5.29 -4.61
C MET A 131 4.08 6.72 -5.16
N VAL A 132 3.88 6.89 -6.48
CA VAL A 132 3.81 8.21 -7.13
C VAL A 132 2.64 9.03 -6.57
N HIS A 133 1.50 8.39 -6.29
CA HIS A 133 0.33 9.05 -5.70
C HIS A 133 0.58 9.56 -4.27
N LYS A 134 1.43 8.88 -3.47
CA LYS A 134 1.83 9.37 -2.14
C LYS A 134 2.65 10.67 -2.25
N LEU A 135 3.43 10.81 -3.32
CA LEU A 135 4.31 11.96 -3.57
C LEU A 135 3.63 13.14 -4.27
N SER A 136 2.47 12.97 -4.91
CA SER A 136 1.82 14.00 -5.73
C SER A 136 1.29 15.22 -4.95
N HIS A 137 1.63 15.34 -3.66
CA HIS A 137 1.40 16.52 -2.82
C HIS A 137 2.67 17.36 -2.61
N GLN A 138 3.82 16.93 -3.15
CA GLN A 138 5.10 17.61 -3.11
C GLN A 138 5.38 18.27 -4.47
N THR A 139 5.68 19.57 -4.47
CA THR A 139 5.60 20.46 -5.64
C THR A 139 6.55 20.10 -6.79
N GLU A 140 7.76 19.61 -6.50
CA GLU A 140 8.74 19.24 -7.54
C GLU A 140 8.40 17.92 -8.23
N PHE A 141 7.99 16.90 -7.46
CA PHE A 141 7.65 15.58 -7.98
C PHE A 141 6.35 15.57 -8.80
N THR A 142 5.42 16.45 -8.42
CA THR A 142 4.13 16.62 -9.11
C THR A 142 4.31 17.11 -10.55
N ASN A 143 5.40 17.78 -10.91
CA ASN A 143 5.57 18.26 -12.29
C ASN A 143 6.08 17.18 -13.26
N VAL A 144 6.82 16.17 -12.77
CA VAL A 144 7.45 15.15 -13.64
C VAL A 144 6.52 13.98 -13.92
N TYR A 145 5.80 13.45 -12.92
CA TYR A 145 5.06 12.18 -13.05
C TYR A 145 3.53 12.32 -13.00
N PHE A 146 2.97 13.52 -12.95
CA PHE A 146 1.54 13.69 -12.71
C PHE A 146 0.62 13.18 -13.83
N ASN A 147 1.03 13.33 -15.09
CA ASN A 147 0.27 12.78 -16.22
C ASN A 147 0.51 11.27 -16.39
N THR A 148 1.75 10.80 -16.19
CA THR A 148 2.13 9.38 -16.27
C THR A 148 1.47 8.52 -15.19
N ASN A 149 1.13 9.11 -14.04
CA ASN A 149 0.58 8.38 -12.90
C ASN A 149 -0.70 7.59 -13.25
N ILE A 150 -1.67 8.21 -13.94
CA ILE A 150 -2.94 7.54 -14.25
C ILE A 150 -2.79 6.46 -15.33
N GLU A 151 -1.84 6.62 -16.25
CA GLU A 151 -1.56 5.68 -17.34
C GLU A 151 -1.09 4.33 -16.80
N LEU A 152 -0.26 4.34 -15.74
CA LEU A 152 0.16 3.12 -15.03
C LEU A 152 -1.06 2.30 -14.59
N LEU A 153 -2.07 2.98 -14.04
CA LEU A 153 -3.26 2.32 -13.51
C LEU A 153 -4.23 1.87 -14.62
N ILE A 154 -4.31 2.61 -15.73
CA ILE A 154 -5.09 2.21 -16.91
C ILE A 154 -4.48 0.96 -17.53
N ASN A 155 -3.16 0.93 -17.74
CA ASN A 155 -2.45 -0.23 -18.27
C ASN A 155 -2.62 -1.45 -17.35
N ALA A 156 -2.40 -1.28 -16.04
CA ALA A 156 -2.61 -2.36 -15.08
C ALA A 156 -4.04 -2.93 -15.10
N LYS A 157 -5.05 -2.06 -15.31
CA LYS A 157 -6.45 -2.47 -15.45
C LYS A 157 -6.68 -3.27 -16.73
N GLU A 158 -6.09 -2.87 -17.85
CA GLU A 158 -6.20 -3.60 -19.12
C GLU A 158 -5.61 -5.01 -19.00
N ILE A 159 -4.41 -5.13 -18.44
CA ILE A 159 -3.80 -6.43 -18.14
C ILE A 159 -4.70 -7.23 -17.18
N ALA A 160 -5.19 -6.62 -16.10
CA ALA A 160 -6.07 -7.30 -15.14
C ALA A 160 -7.40 -7.79 -15.76
N LEU A 161 -7.96 -7.06 -16.73
CA LEU A 161 -9.14 -7.47 -17.50
C LEU A 161 -8.83 -8.68 -18.37
N GLN A 162 -7.71 -8.67 -19.09
CA GLN A 162 -7.26 -9.79 -19.91
C GLN A 162 -7.06 -11.06 -19.07
N LEU A 163 -6.42 -10.91 -17.91
CA LEU A 163 -6.17 -11.99 -16.95
C LEU A 163 -7.42 -12.41 -16.17
N LYS A 164 -8.54 -11.67 -16.26
CA LYS A 164 -9.75 -11.84 -15.45
C LYS A 164 -9.44 -11.90 -13.94
N ASN A 165 -8.44 -11.14 -13.50
CA ASN A 165 -7.93 -11.20 -12.14
C ASN A 165 -8.71 -10.24 -11.22
N ALA A 166 -9.63 -10.79 -10.41
CA ALA A 166 -10.47 -9.99 -9.52
C ALA A 166 -9.67 -9.14 -8.52
N LYS A 167 -8.57 -9.67 -7.96
CA LYS A 167 -7.73 -8.95 -7.00
C LYS A 167 -7.12 -7.69 -7.62
N LEU A 168 -6.50 -7.82 -8.80
CA LEU A 168 -5.91 -6.70 -9.53
C LEU A 168 -6.98 -5.70 -9.99
N LEU A 169 -8.11 -6.18 -10.53
CA LEU A 169 -9.22 -5.31 -10.92
C LEU A 169 -9.73 -4.49 -9.74
N SER A 170 -9.86 -5.09 -8.57
CA SER A 170 -10.28 -4.39 -7.36
C SER A 170 -9.34 -3.24 -7.02
N TYR A 171 -8.02 -3.47 -7.00
CA TYR A 171 -7.04 -2.41 -6.78
C TYR A 171 -7.14 -1.31 -7.83
N CYS A 172 -7.20 -1.67 -9.12
CA CYS A 172 -7.28 -0.69 -10.20
C CYS A 172 -8.52 0.20 -10.07
N TYR A 173 -9.70 -0.38 -9.88
CA TYR A 173 -10.94 0.39 -9.72
C TYR A 173 -10.93 1.24 -8.45
N GLY A 174 -10.41 0.72 -7.33
CA GLY A 174 -10.34 1.43 -6.06
C GLY A 174 -9.48 2.68 -6.18
N TYR A 175 -8.27 2.52 -6.72
CA TYR A 175 -7.34 3.61 -6.96
C TYR A 175 -7.79 4.61 -8.03
N LEU A 176 -8.48 4.15 -9.08
CA LEU A 176 -9.12 5.06 -10.05
C LEU A 176 -10.15 5.93 -9.35
N GLY A 177 -10.96 5.35 -8.44
CA GLY A 177 -11.88 6.09 -7.59
C GLY A 177 -11.19 7.18 -6.77
N GLN A 178 -10.05 6.86 -6.13
CA GLN A 178 -9.27 7.83 -5.34
C GLN A 178 -8.66 8.94 -6.20
N TYR A 179 -8.17 8.60 -7.40
CA TYR A 179 -7.64 9.58 -8.33
C TYR A 179 -8.69 10.64 -8.69
N TYR A 180 -9.91 10.20 -9.05
CA TYR A 180 -11.00 11.11 -9.42
C TYR A 180 -11.62 11.84 -8.23
N GLU A 181 -11.57 11.27 -7.01
CA GLU A 181 -11.90 12.00 -5.78
C GLU A 181 -11.06 13.28 -5.65
N LYS A 182 -9.73 13.18 -5.82
CA LYS A 182 -8.82 14.34 -5.68
C LYS A 182 -9.00 15.40 -6.76
N LYS A 183 -9.37 15.01 -7.98
CA LYS A 183 -9.51 15.94 -9.12
C LYS A 183 -10.78 16.81 -9.05
N LYS A 184 -11.66 16.60 -8.06
CA LYS A 184 -12.97 17.27 -7.92
C LYS A 184 -13.86 17.16 -9.17
N SER A 185 -13.51 16.30 -10.13
CA SER A 185 -14.30 16.02 -11.31
C SER A 185 -15.34 14.95 -10.96
N PHE A 186 -16.61 15.23 -11.26
CA PHE A 186 -17.76 14.49 -10.71
C PHE A 186 -18.12 13.20 -11.46
N ASN A 187 -17.37 12.77 -12.47
CA ASN A 187 -17.76 11.57 -13.21
C ASN A 187 -17.26 10.28 -12.53
N ASN A 188 -18.20 9.63 -11.83
CA ASN A 188 -18.26 8.21 -11.46
C ASN A 188 -17.24 7.64 -10.43
N ARG A 189 -16.66 8.45 -9.54
CA ARG A 189 -15.81 7.96 -8.40
C ARG A 189 -16.52 6.94 -7.49
N ILE A 190 -17.82 7.12 -7.25
CA ILE A 190 -18.64 6.14 -6.50
C ILE A 190 -18.79 4.83 -7.27
N GLN A 191 -19.05 4.90 -8.58
CA GLN A 191 -19.18 3.71 -9.42
C GLN A 191 -17.88 2.92 -9.46
N LEU A 192 -16.74 3.59 -9.65
CA LEU A 192 -15.41 2.97 -9.60
C LEU A 192 -15.17 2.29 -8.26
N THR A 193 -15.48 2.98 -7.15
CA THR A 193 -15.34 2.39 -5.81
C THR A 193 -16.27 1.18 -5.60
N ARG A 194 -17.50 1.22 -6.14
CA ARG A 194 -18.42 0.07 -6.11
C ARG A 194 -17.92 -1.11 -6.95
N GLN A 195 -17.31 -0.86 -8.11
CA GLN A 195 -16.65 -1.90 -8.91
C GLN A 195 -15.47 -2.51 -8.15
N ALA A 196 -14.69 -1.69 -7.44
CA ALA A 196 -13.61 -2.16 -6.58
C ALA A 196 -14.11 -3.10 -5.49
N ILE A 197 -15.21 -2.73 -4.82
CA ILE A 197 -15.90 -3.54 -3.81
C ILE A 197 -16.39 -4.86 -4.42
N PHE A 198 -17.04 -4.81 -5.60
CA PHE A 198 -17.54 -5.99 -6.29
C PHE A 198 -16.41 -7.02 -6.55
N HIS A 199 -15.24 -6.56 -6.98
CA HIS A 199 -14.11 -7.45 -7.23
C HIS A 199 -13.36 -7.90 -5.96
N ALA A 200 -13.54 -7.21 -4.82
CA ALA A 200 -12.89 -7.53 -3.55
C ALA A 200 -13.69 -8.46 -2.63
N GLN A 201 -14.86 -8.98 -3.03
CA GLN A 201 -15.74 -9.74 -2.11
C GLN A 201 -15.04 -10.92 -1.40
N ASN A 202 -14.08 -11.57 -2.07
CA ASN A 202 -13.30 -12.69 -1.50
C ASN A 202 -11.94 -12.26 -0.92
N TYR A 203 -11.66 -10.97 -0.85
CA TYR A 203 -10.40 -10.37 -0.40
C TYR A 203 -10.69 -9.36 0.71
N PRO A 204 -11.03 -9.81 1.93
CA PRO A 204 -11.40 -8.92 3.02
C PRO A 204 -10.31 -7.89 3.33
N GLU A 205 -9.02 -8.21 3.11
CA GLU A 205 -7.88 -7.30 3.29
C GLU A 205 -7.85 -6.14 2.29
N ILE A 206 -8.65 -6.23 1.23
CA ILE A 206 -8.82 -5.21 0.19
C ILE A 206 -10.19 -4.56 0.30
N LEU A 207 -11.22 -5.37 0.55
CA LEU A 207 -12.63 -4.97 0.57
C LEU A 207 -12.89 -3.81 1.53
N TYR A 208 -12.35 -3.88 2.75
CA TYR A 208 -12.58 -2.84 3.75
C TYR A 208 -12.00 -1.48 3.33
N LEU A 209 -10.90 -1.47 2.56
CA LEU A 209 -10.30 -0.23 2.06
C LEU A 209 -11.28 0.53 1.16
N TRP A 210 -12.00 -0.20 0.31
CA TRP A 210 -12.95 0.39 -0.63
C TRP A 210 -14.30 0.70 0.02
N GLN A 211 -14.74 -0.08 1.00
CA GLN A 211 -15.91 0.27 1.83
C GLN A 211 -15.65 1.56 2.62
N TRP A 212 -14.46 1.70 3.20
CA TRP A 212 -14.03 2.94 3.86
C TRP A 212 -14.01 4.12 2.89
N GLN A 213 -13.43 3.94 1.70
CA GLN A 213 -13.46 4.97 0.65
C GLN A 213 -14.88 5.35 0.25
N LEU A 214 -15.77 4.38 0.08
CA LEU A 214 -17.17 4.63 -0.26
C LEU A 214 -17.88 5.45 0.83
N GLY A 215 -17.62 5.16 2.10
CA GLY A 215 -18.14 5.95 3.23
C GLY A 215 -17.70 7.41 3.17
N ARG A 216 -16.41 7.67 2.95
CA ARG A 216 -15.90 9.04 2.79
C ARG A 216 -16.54 9.76 1.60
N LEU A 217 -16.72 9.07 0.48
CA LEU A 217 -17.36 9.63 -0.70
C LEU A 217 -18.82 10.03 -0.42
N TYR A 218 -19.56 9.23 0.35
CA TYR A 218 -20.93 9.58 0.76
C TYR A 218 -20.98 10.73 1.77
N GLN A 219 -20.02 10.81 2.71
CA GLN A 219 -19.91 11.96 3.60
C GLN A 219 -19.70 13.27 2.81
N GLN A 220 -18.84 13.25 1.79
CA GLN A 220 -18.64 14.41 0.89
C GLN A 220 -19.90 14.81 0.12
N LEU A 221 -20.86 13.89 -0.07
CA LEU A 221 -22.15 14.16 -0.69
C LEU A 221 -23.25 14.46 0.34
N HIS A 222 -22.91 14.54 1.62
CA HIS A 222 -23.86 14.70 2.74
C HIS A 222 -24.92 13.59 2.84
N ASP A 223 -24.67 12.41 2.27
CA ASP A 223 -25.52 11.23 2.37
C ASP A 223 -25.11 10.40 3.60
N SER A 224 -25.57 10.85 4.78
CA SER A 224 -25.22 10.26 6.07
C SER A 224 -25.62 8.78 6.19
N ASP A 225 -26.73 8.37 5.58
CA ASP A 225 -27.25 7.00 5.68
C ASP A 225 -26.38 6.02 4.88
N GLN A 226 -25.99 6.40 3.66
CA GLN A 226 -25.09 5.58 2.86
C GLN A 226 -23.66 5.59 3.41
N ALA A 227 -23.21 6.72 3.95
CA ALA A 227 -21.92 6.80 4.65
C ALA A 227 -21.86 5.84 5.84
N TYR A 228 -22.90 5.85 6.68
CA TYR A 228 -23.01 4.96 7.84
C TYR A 228 -22.93 3.49 7.41
N LYS A 229 -23.75 3.08 6.43
CA LYS A 229 -23.75 1.69 5.92
C LYS A 229 -22.39 1.27 5.38
N ALA A 230 -21.73 2.15 4.62
CA ALA A 230 -20.42 1.84 4.05
C ALA A 230 -19.34 1.70 5.12
N PHE A 231 -19.31 2.58 6.13
CA PHE A 231 -18.36 2.46 7.24
C PHE A 231 -18.64 1.24 8.13
N GLN A 232 -19.91 0.93 8.40
CA GLN A 232 -20.29 -0.26 9.16
C GLN A 232 -19.79 -1.53 8.47
N ASN A 233 -20.05 -1.67 7.17
CA ASN A 233 -19.54 -2.79 6.37
C ASN A 233 -18.01 -2.88 6.43
N GLY A 234 -17.31 -1.74 6.39
CA GLY A 234 -15.86 -1.65 6.53
C GLY A 234 -15.37 -2.20 7.88
N ILE A 235 -16.04 -1.82 8.98
CA ILE A 235 -15.70 -2.28 10.32
C ILE A 235 -15.98 -3.77 10.49
N ASP A 236 -17.10 -4.27 9.99
CA ASP A 236 -17.44 -5.70 10.03
C ASP A 236 -16.38 -6.52 9.28
N THR A 237 -15.98 -6.03 8.10
CA THR A 237 -14.93 -6.66 7.29
C THR A 237 -13.58 -6.65 8.01
N VAL A 238 -13.12 -5.51 8.53
CA VAL A 238 -11.85 -5.43 9.30
C VAL A 238 -11.87 -6.32 10.53
N SER A 239 -13.00 -6.37 11.23
CA SER A 239 -13.15 -7.18 12.45
C SER A 239 -12.94 -8.66 12.17
N SER A 240 -13.39 -9.15 11.00
CA SER A 240 -13.18 -10.54 10.57
C SER A 240 -11.70 -10.91 10.33
N ILE A 241 -10.85 -9.93 10.01
CA ILE A 241 -9.43 -10.12 9.71
C ILE A 241 -8.49 -9.49 10.74
N ARG A 242 -9.02 -9.04 11.89
CA ARG A 242 -8.27 -8.30 12.92
C ARG A 242 -6.99 -9.05 13.34
N HIS A 243 -7.06 -10.37 13.52
CA HIS A 243 -5.89 -11.20 13.90
C HIS A 243 -4.78 -11.24 12.84
N GLN A 244 -5.13 -11.06 11.55
CA GLN A 244 -4.18 -11.08 10.44
C GLN A 244 -3.37 -9.78 10.35
N PHE A 245 -3.87 -8.66 10.87
CA PHE A 245 -3.10 -7.41 10.91
C PHE A 245 -1.99 -7.41 11.96
N PHE A 246 -2.14 -8.20 13.03
CA PHE A 246 -1.12 -8.33 14.07
C PHE A 246 -0.03 -9.37 13.74
N HIS A 247 -0.21 -10.13 12.66
CA HIS A 247 0.74 -11.15 12.21
C HIS A 247 1.09 -10.93 10.74
N GLY A 248 2.32 -10.50 10.47
CA GLY A 248 2.90 -10.58 9.14
C GLY A 248 2.54 -9.48 8.16
N PHE A 249 3.12 -8.28 8.33
CA PHE A 249 3.39 -7.39 7.21
C PHE A 249 4.72 -6.66 7.43
N ARG A 250 5.63 -6.83 6.47
CA ARG A 250 7.06 -6.57 6.62
C ARG A 250 7.47 -5.10 6.60
N LEU A 251 6.65 -4.12 6.19
CA LEU A 251 7.18 -2.76 5.96
C LEU A 251 6.23 -1.61 6.36
N GLU A 252 5.02 -1.91 6.86
CA GLU A 252 4.06 -0.91 7.33
C GLU A 252 3.87 -1.08 8.85
N GLN A 253 4.80 -0.53 9.63
CA GLN A 253 4.58 -0.32 11.06
C GLN A 253 3.53 0.80 11.21
N ASP A 254 2.65 0.70 12.22
CA ASP A 254 1.51 1.62 12.45
C ASP A 254 0.28 1.45 11.52
N LEU A 255 0.12 0.25 10.96
CA LEU A 255 -1.00 -0.08 10.07
C LEU A 255 -2.37 0.18 10.72
N PHE A 256 -2.50 -0.07 12.03
CA PHE A 256 -3.74 0.25 12.75
C PHE A 256 -4.09 1.72 12.61
N ASN A 257 -3.20 2.65 12.97
CA ASN A 257 -3.51 4.07 12.93
C ASN A 257 -3.67 4.60 11.50
N GLN A 258 -2.94 4.05 10.53
CA GLN A 258 -2.96 4.55 9.15
C GLN A 258 -4.08 3.97 8.28
N LYS A 259 -4.53 2.74 8.56
CA LYS A 259 -5.46 2.01 7.68
C LYS A 259 -6.76 1.59 8.37
N VAL A 260 -6.71 1.29 9.67
CA VAL A 260 -7.86 0.75 10.41
C VAL A 260 -8.59 1.84 11.19
N ARG A 261 -7.89 2.57 12.05
CA ARG A 261 -8.43 3.68 12.86
C ARG A 261 -9.23 4.70 12.04
N PRO A 262 -8.83 5.09 10.81
CA PRO A 262 -9.61 6.04 10.02
C PRO A 262 -11.01 5.54 9.64
N VAL A 263 -11.24 4.22 9.61
CA VAL A 263 -12.57 3.64 9.35
C VAL A 263 -13.48 3.83 10.56
N TYR A 264 -12.97 3.52 11.76
CA TYR A 264 -13.68 3.73 13.02
C TYR A 264 -13.99 5.21 13.27
N LEU A 265 -13.03 6.09 12.99
CA LEU A 265 -13.24 7.54 13.07
C LEU A 265 -14.31 8.03 12.10
N GLY A 266 -14.34 7.51 10.87
CA GLY A 266 -15.38 7.84 9.88
C GLY A 266 -16.79 7.43 10.35
N LEU A 267 -16.93 6.23 10.92
CA LEU A 267 -18.20 5.79 11.51
C LEU A 267 -18.60 6.69 12.68
N ALA A 268 -17.66 6.96 13.59
CA ALA A 268 -17.94 7.79 14.75
C ALA A 268 -18.35 9.21 14.36
N GLU A 269 -17.69 9.81 13.36
CA GLU A 269 -18.07 11.11 12.82
C GLU A 269 -19.50 11.09 12.25
N THR A 270 -19.85 10.05 11.48
CA THR A 270 -21.20 9.94 10.91
C THR A 270 -22.27 9.76 12.00
N LYS A 271 -21.99 8.93 13.01
CA LYS A 271 -22.88 8.79 14.18
C LYS A 271 -23.03 10.11 14.94
N LEU A 272 -21.94 10.85 15.15
CA LEU A 272 -21.96 12.16 15.81
C LEU A 272 -22.78 13.18 15.02
N GLN A 273 -22.58 13.28 13.71
CA GLN A 273 -23.35 14.17 12.85
C GLN A 273 -24.85 13.87 12.92
N ASN A 274 -25.23 12.60 12.95
CA ASN A 274 -26.62 12.18 13.13
C ASN A 274 -27.14 12.48 14.54
N ALA A 275 -26.35 12.24 15.59
CA ALA A 275 -26.70 12.54 16.97
C ALA A 275 -26.92 14.04 17.20
N LEU A 276 -26.11 14.89 16.59
CA LEU A 276 -26.24 16.35 16.68
C LEU A 276 -27.53 16.88 16.04
N ARG A 277 -28.19 16.10 15.16
CA ARG A 277 -29.50 16.41 14.58
C ARG A 277 -30.68 15.97 15.47
N LYS A 278 -30.42 15.24 16.56
CA LYS A 278 -31.44 14.80 17.53
C LYS A 278 -31.51 15.77 18.73
N GLU A 279 -32.63 15.77 19.44
CA GLU A 279 -32.86 16.59 20.63
C GLU A 279 -33.06 15.72 21.90
N GLY A 280 -32.79 16.30 23.07
CA GLY A 280 -33.03 15.66 24.37
C GLY A 280 -32.17 14.42 24.67
N ASN A 281 -32.76 13.45 25.38
CA ASN A 281 -32.06 12.23 25.86
C ASN A 281 -31.54 11.34 24.71
N GLU A 282 -32.15 11.42 23.52
CA GLU A 282 -31.70 10.68 22.34
C GLU A 282 -30.34 11.17 21.83
N LYS A 283 -30.04 12.46 22.00
CA LYS A 283 -28.73 13.04 21.67
C LYS A 283 -27.64 12.53 22.59
N GLN A 284 -27.89 12.51 23.90
CA GLN A 284 -26.92 11.99 24.88
C GLN A 284 -26.61 10.51 24.66
N THR A 285 -27.65 9.69 24.45
CA THR A 285 -27.49 8.25 24.18
C THR A 285 -26.66 8.02 22.91
N ALA A 286 -26.97 8.73 21.82
CA ALA A 286 -26.24 8.60 20.57
C ALA A 286 -24.78 9.08 20.63
N ILE A 287 -24.46 10.06 21.50
CA ILE A 287 -23.07 10.49 21.75
C ILE A 287 -22.29 9.42 22.52
N ILE A 288 -22.89 8.79 23.53
CA ILE A 288 -22.26 7.70 24.30
C ILE A 288 -21.95 6.49 23.39
N ASP A 289 -22.91 6.09 22.55
CA ASP A 289 -22.71 5.01 21.58
C ASP A 289 -21.62 5.32 20.55
N THR A 290 -21.44 6.60 20.21
CA THR A 290 -20.38 7.07 19.32
C THR A 290 -19.00 6.90 19.97
N LEU A 291 -18.87 7.26 21.25
CA LEU A 291 -17.62 7.13 22.00
C LEU A 291 -17.20 5.65 22.16
N ALA A 292 -18.16 4.76 22.46
CA ALA A 292 -17.92 3.32 22.55
C ALA A 292 -17.44 2.69 21.22
N THR A 293 -17.72 3.33 20.09
CA THR A 293 -17.24 2.88 18.76
C THR A 293 -15.74 3.17 18.56
N ILE A 294 -15.19 4.15 19.27
CA ILE A 294 -13.77 4.56 19.17
C ILE A 294 -12.88 3.72 20.10
N GLU A 295 -13.45 3.17 21.18
CA GLU A 295 -12.73 2.46 22.25
C GLU A 295 -12.53 0.94 21.99
N ASN A 296 -13.12 0.38 20.91
CA ASN A 296 -13.08 -1.05 20.54
C ASN A 296 -12.26 -1.38 19.28
#